data_AF-A0A259YCR8-F1
#
_entry.id   AF-A0A259YCR8-F1
#
_cell.length_a   1.000
_cell.length_b   1.000
_cell.length_c   1.000
_cell.angle_alpha   90.00
_cell.angle_beta   90.00
_cell.angle_gamma   90.00
#
_symmetry.space_group_name_H-M   'P 1'
#
loop_
_entity.id
_entity.type
_entity.pdbx_description
1 polymer ?
#
loop_
_entity_poly.entity_id
_entity_poly.type
_entity_poly.pdbx_seq_one_letter_code
_entity_poly.pdbx_strand_id
1 'polypeptide(L)'
;MARYLPANDPYELRDFTYMRIEQHDFDPRTVDLPDWRTLRLFTTRAQLGRELFEHLETERGIAEHSLTAIDIRELTRPSFCASLTGSDQPIDVWEYMRTPDELAHHLAVDAGVELPDTARLHMHADSTLAEYADLHLDNLGLVFQVESLRRDLAVLSESATDDAAIAAQTHTPELLQHLQTVEAQLDVHRAATVLGETSSHELIGTLDDEVTREARVAELRSWPGGDHTRATVENLHEAIEVSRAAAHHDVVDHIDRSIDLTRDFSTDMSHVRIREWSEQATGLDRSKLVQTERRVAGTQATGIRYEPRVDHLNRSPVGPHRRRFDAPPPAQRRPTM
;
A
#
# COMPACT_ATOMS: atom_id res chain seq x y z
N MET A 1 -25.34 17.12 0.96
CA MET A 1 -24.44 18.30 1.04
C MET A 1 -23.02 17.81 0.89
N ALA A 2 -22.27 18.30 -0.09
CA ALA A 2 -20.89 17.90 -0.27
C ALA A 2 -19.94 18.77 0.59
N ARG A 3 -19.03 18.13 1.31
CA ARG A 3 -17.95 18.74 2.11
C ARG A 3 -16.64 18.55 1.36
N TYR A 4 -16.15 19.64 0.78
CA TYR A 4 -14.89 19.71 0.06
C TYR A 4 -14.04 20.83 0.68
N LEU A 5 -12.75 20.57 0.87
CA LEU A 5 -11.78 21.50 1.45
C LEU A 5 -10.75 21.87 0.36
N PRO A 6 -10.88 23.03 -0.32
CA PRO A 6 -9.95 23.44 -1.39
C PRO A 6 -8.49 23.52 -0.94
N ALA A 7 -8.23 23.74 0.35
CA ALA A 7 -6.88 23.72 0.92
C ALA A 7 -6.23 22.33 0.92
N ASN A 8 -7.02 21.26 0.76
CA ASN A 8 -6.55 19.87 0.67
C ASN A 8 -6.39 19.39 -0.77
N ASP A 9 -6.80 20.20 -1.74
CA ASP A 9 -6.66 19.92 -3.18
C ASP A 9 -6.01 21.13 -3.89
N PRO A 10 -4.70 21.35 -3.69
CA PRO A 10 -3.99 22.52 -4.24
C PRO A 10 -3.90 22.52 -5.78
N TYR A 11 -4.26 21.42 -6.44
CA TYR A 11 -4.22 21.26 -7.89
C TYR A 11 -5.60 21.14 -8.55
N GLU A 12 -6.69 21.22 -7.77
CA GLU A 12 -8.09 21.11 -8.24
C GLU A 12 -8.42 19.75 -8.91
N LEU A 13 -7.76 18.69 -8.44
CA LEU A 13 -7.92 17.31 -8.87
C LEU A 13 -9.33 16.73 -8.59
N ARG A 14 -10.16 17.40 -7.78
CA ARG A 14 -11.53 16.97 -7.47
C ARG A 14 -12.37 16.74 -8.72
N ASP A 15 -12.31 17.68 -9.66
CA ASP A 15 -13.06 17.62 -10.90
C ASP A 15 -12.37 16.70 -11.94
N PHE A 16 -11.16 16.21 -11.63
CA PHE A 16 -10.39 15.28 -12.45
C PHE A 16 -10.75 13.80 -12.17
N THR A 17 -12.05 13.50 -12.15
CA THR A 17 -12.61 12.24 -11.64
C THR A 17 -12.21 10.99 -12.43
N TYR A 18 -11.87 11.13 -13.71
CA TYR A 18 -11.65 9.99 -14.63
C TYR A 18 -10.28 9.31 -14.51
N MET A 19 -9.33 9.90 -13.76
CA MET A 19 -7.98 9.35 -13.55
C MET A 19 -7.67 9.13 -12.06
N ARG A 20 -8.71 9.08 -11.21
CA ARG A 20 -8.57 8.77 -9.78
C ARG A 20 -8.63 7.25 -9.61
N ILE A 21 -7.55 6.68 -9.08
CA ILE A 21 -7.51 5.29 -8.65
C ILE A 21 -8.16 5.23 -7.26
N GLU A 22 -9.25 4.48 -7.16
CA GLU A 22 -9.91 4.17 -5.90
C GLU A 22 -9.25 2.93 -5.28
N GLN A 23 -8.70 3.08 -4.07
CA GLN A 23 -7.98 2.03 -3.35
C GLN A 23 -8.95 1.27 -2.45
N HIS A 24 -8.85 -0.07 -2.49
CA HIS A 24 -9.95 -0.98 -2.19
C HIS A 24 -9.45 -2.31 -1.62
N ASP A 25 -9.23 -2.42 -0.31
CA ASP A 25 -8.69 -3.65 0.28
C ASP A 25 -9.34 -4.19 1.59
N PHE A 26 -10.22 -3.47 2.31
CA PHE A 26 -10.97 -4.02 3.48
C PHE A 26 -12.51 -4.04 3.31
N ASP A 27 -13.25 -4.88 4.05
CA ASP A 27 -14.71 -5.07 3.91
C ASP A 27 -15.42 -5.06 5.30
N PRO A 28 -16.69 -4.62 5.43
CA PRO A 28 -17.48 -3.88 4.46
C PRO A 28 -17.19 -2.38 4.52
N ARG A 29 -16.76 -1.83 3.37
CA ARG A 29 -16.67 -0.37 3.11
C ARG A 29 -18.00 0.37 3.19
N THR A 30 -19.07 -0.34 3.55
CA THR A 30 -20.48 0.03 3.46
C THR A 30 -21.12 -0.35 4.79
N VAL A 31 -21.06 0.57 5.77
CA VAL A 31 -21.57 0.32 7.13
C VAL A 31 -23.01 0.78 7.22
N ASP A 32 -23.92 -0.17 7.43
CA ASP A 32 -25.31 0.13 7.76
C ASP A 32 -25.39 0.67 9.20
N LEU A 33 -25.79 1.93 9.32
CA LEU A 33 -25.94 2.64 10.58
C LEU A 33 -27.28 2.30 11.24
N PRO A 34 -27.40 2.41 12.58
CA PRO A 34 -28.64 2.10 13.31
C PRO A 34 -29.88 2.92 12.90
N ASP A 35 -29.71 3.97 12.10
CA ASP A 35 -30.75 4.86 11.59
C ASP A 35 -31.09 4.64 10.10
N TRP A 36 -30.72 3.48 9.55
CA TRP A 36 -30.99 3.07 8.15
C TRP A 36 -30.27 3.91 7.09
N ARG A 37 -29.26 4.67 7.49
CA ARG A 37 -28.26 5.24 6.56
C ARG A 37 -27.14 4.23 6.33
N THR A 38 -26.52 4.29 5.16
CA THR A 38 -25.41 3.44 4.76
C THR A 38 -24.19 4.32 4.47
N LEU A 39 -23.13 4.16 5.26
CA LEU A 39 -21.86 4.89 5.15
C LEU A 39 -20.90 4.14 4.23
N ARG A 40 -20.56 4.73 3.09
CA ARG A 40 -19.46 4.28 2.23
C ARG A 40 -18.15 4.99 2.62
N LEU A 41 -17.06 4.26 2.77
CA LEU A 41 -15.70 4.79 2.99
C LEU A 41 -14.77 4.34 1.87
N PHE A 42 -13.90 5.24 1.39
CA PHE A 42 -12.96 4.93 0.31
C PHE A 42 -11.76 5.89 0.32
N THR A 43 -10.62 5.41 -0.18
CA THR A 43 -9.40 6.22 -0.39
C THR A 43 -9.18 6.36 -1.89
N THR A 44 -8.70 7.53 -2.34
CA THR A 44 -8.37 7.77 -3.75
C THR A 44 -7.02 8.44 -3.90
N ARG A 45 -6.37 8.25 -5.04
CA ARG A 45 -5.21 9.05 -5.48
C ARG A 45 -5.34 9.40 -6.96
N ALA A 46 -4.66 10.46 -7.40
CA ALA A 46 -4.44 10.63 -8.83
C ALA A 46 -3.43 9.59 -9.34
N GLN A 47 -3.63 9.13 -10.58
CA GLN A 47 -2.60 8.39 -11.33
C GLN A 47 -1.64 9.39 -11.97
N LEU A 48 -0.32 9.13 -11.89
CA LEU A 48 0.69 9.87 -12.64
C LEU A 48 0.68 9.44 -14.11
N GLY A 49 -0.40 9.80 -14.81
CA GLY A 49 -0.63 9.54 -16.23
C GLY A 49 -0.41 10.79 -17.08
N ARG A 50 -0.38 10.60 -18.40
CA ARG A 50 -0.31 11.70 -19.38
C ARG A 50 -1.48 12.67 -19.21
N GLU A 51 -2.66 12.13 -18.97
CA GLU A 51 -3.92 12.84 -18.82
C GLU A 51 -3.88 13.80 -17.62
N LEU A 52 -3.18 13.43 -16.53
CA LEU A 52 -2.98 14.31 -15.37
C LEU A 52 -2.14 15.52 -15.75
N PHE A 53 -1.06 15.31 -16.50
CA PHE A 53 -0.22 16.42 -16.97
C PHE A 53 -0.94 17.30 -18.00
N GLU A 54 -1.78 16.73 -18.89
CA GLU A 54 -2.65 17.50 -19.78
C GLU A 54 -3.68 18.35 -19.02
N HIS A 55 -4.25 17.84 -17.92
CA HIS A 55 -5.14 18.59 -17.03
C HIS A 55 -4.41 19.72 -16.29
N LEU A 56 -3.23 19.46 -15.73
CA LEU A 56 -2.39 20.48 -15.08
C LEU A 56 -1.94 21.58 -16.04
N GLU A 57 -1.63 21.24 -17.30
CA GLU A 57 -1.32 22.23 -18.33
C GLU A 57 -2.56 23.05 -18.71
N THR A 58 -3.72 22.40 -18.89
CA THR A 58 -4.95 23.05 -19.36
C THR A 58 -5.60 23.94 -18.30
N GLU A 59 -5.81 23.43 -17.08
CA GLU A 59 -6.57 24.13 -16.02
C GLU A 59 -5.68 25.01 -15.14
N ARG A 60 -4.39 24.65 -14.98
CA ARG A 60 -3.44 25.35 -14.09
C ARG A 60 -2.33 26.10 -14.84
N GLY A 61 -2.18 25.89 -16.15
CA GLY A 61 -1.06 26.44 -16.93
C GLY A 61 0.30 25.83 -16.59
N ILE A 62 0.32 24.67 -15.91
CA ILE A 62 1.53 24.01 -15.43
C ILE A 62 1.95 22.95 -16.46
N ALA A 63 2.80 23.33 -17.41
CA ALA A 63 3.29 22.41 -18.42
C ALA A 63 4.26 21.36 -17.84
N GLU A 64 4.26 20.15 -18.38
CA GLU A 64 5.06 18.99 -17.95
C GLU A 64 6.56 19.31 -17.79
N HIS A 65 7.15 20.06 -18.73
CA HIS A 65 8.56 20.46 -18.67
C HIS A 65 8.88 21.51 -17.57
N SER A 66 7.87 21.96 -16.82
CA SER A 66 8.00 22.80 -15.62
C SER A 66 7.88 22.00 -14.30
N LEU A 67 8.02 20.66 -14.36
CA LEU A 67 7.96 19.72 -13.23
C LEU A 67 8.79 20.10 -11.99
N THR A 68 9.84 20.92 -12.12
CA THR A 68 10.60 21.48 -10.98
C THR A 68 9.77 22.37 -10.05
N ALA A 69 8.57 22.78 -10.47
CA ALA A 69 7.62 23.56 -9.66
C ALA A 69 6.50 22.71 -9.02
N ILE A 70 6.44 21.39 -9.28
CA ILE A 70 5.37 20.50 -8.82
C ILE A 70 5.89 19.57 -7.73
N ASP A 71 5.21 19.49 -6.59
CA ASP A 71 5.48 18.43 -5.61
C ASP A 71 4.66 17.20 -5.98
N ILE A 72 5.32 16.20 -6.58
CA ILE A 72 4.71 14.93 -7.00
C ILE A 72 3.95 14.28 -5.82
N ARG A 73 4.43 14.44 -4.58
CA ARG A 73 3.83 13.85 -3.38
C ARG A 73 2.47 14.48 -3.04
N GLU A 74 2.25 15.74 -3.39
CA GLU A 74 0.96 16.41 -3.24
C GLU A 74 0.00 16.07 -4.41
N LEU A 75 0.51 15.67 -5.59
CA LEU A 75 -0.33 15.12 -6.67
C LEU A 75 -0.82 13.71 -6.36
N THR A 76 0.05 12.82 -5.88
CA THR A 76 -0.29 11.41 -5.60
C THR A 76 -0.88 11.19 -4.21
N ARG A 77 -1.05 12.24 -3.41
CA ARG A 77 -1.46 12.15 -2.02
C ARG A 77 -2.78 11.37 -1.87
N PRO A 78 -2.88 10.42 -0.92
CA PRO A 78 -4.16 9.82 -0.59
C PRO A 78 -5.18 10.89 -0.17
N SER A 79 -6.34 10.84 -0.80
CA SER A 79 -7.51 11.65 -0.50
C SER A 79 -8.59 10.74 0.07
N PHE A 80 -8.83 10.86 1.37
CA PHE A 80 -9.80 10.08 2.13
C PHE A 80 -11.20 10.67 1.93
N CYS A 81 -12.15 9.80 1.60
CA CYS A 81 -13.49 10.17 1.18
C CYS A 81 -14.55 9.31 1.88
N ALA A 82 -15.76 9.87 1.99
CA ALA A 82 -16.94 9.14 2.44
C ALA A 82 -18.17 9.56 1.64
N SER A 83 -19.13 8.66 1.46
CA SER A 83 -20.48 9.04 1.05
C SER A 83 -21.53 8.38 1.94
N LEU A 84 -22.57 9.12 2.31
CA LEU A 84 -23.63 8.65 3.18
C LEU A 84 -24.95 8.70 2.42
N THR A 85 -25.62 7.55 2.36
CA THR A 85 -26.88 7.37 1.61
C THR A 85 -27.97 6.96 2.58
N GLY A 86 -29.18 7.50 2.46
CA GLY A 86 -30.36 7.06 3.22
C GLY A 86 -31.54 6.79 2.29
N SER A 87 -32.58 6.11 2.77
CA SER A 87 -33.73 5.68 1.95
C SER A 87 -34.41 6.80 1.16
N ASP A 88 -34.48 8.00 1.74
CA ASP A 88 -35.23 9.16 1.23
C ASP A 88 -34.42 10.47 1.28
N GLN A 89 -33.09 10.39 1.42
CA GLN A 89 -32.21 11.56 1.57
C GLN A 89 -31.22 11.68 0.39
N PRO A 90 -30.83 12.91 -0.01
CA PRO A 90 -29.77 13.11 -0.99
C PRO A 90 -28.45 12.56 -0.45
N ILE A 91 -27.57 12.10 -1.35
CA ILE A 91 -26.25 11.61 -0.96
C ILE A 91 -25.43 12.77 -0.37
N ASP A 92 -24.97 12.60 0.88
CA ASP A 92 -23.96 13.45 1.50
C ASP A 92 -22.58 12.88 1.14
N VAL A 93 -21.60 13.74 0.84
CA VAL A 93 -20.26 13.30 0.40
C VAL A 93 -19.20 14.15 1.08
N TRP A 94 -18.15 13.53 1.61
CA TRP A 94 -16.94 14.17 2.10
C TRP A 94 -15.80 13.77 1.18
N GLU A 95 -15.08 14.74 0.65
CA GLU A 95 -14.02 14.53 -0.35
C GLU A 95 -12.77 15.32 0.03
N TYR A 96 -11.60 14.78 -0.31
CA TYR A 96 -10.29 15.42 -0.08
C TYR A 96 -10.01 15.73 1.41
N MET A 97 -10.25 14.75 2.29
CA MET A 97 -9.62 14.77 3.61
C MET A 97 -8.19 14.22 3.49
N ARG A 98 -7.22 14.83 4.17
CA ARG A 98 -5.79 14.44 4.14
C ARG A 98 -5.46 13.26 5.05
N THR A 99 -6.32 12.93 6.01
CA THR A 99 -6.14 11.81 6.95
C THR A 99 -7.46 11.11 7.30
N PRO A 100 -7.44 9.84 7.75
CA PRO A 100 -8.62 9.18 8.31
C PRO A 100 -9.20 9.91 9.53
N ASP A 101 -8.37 10.57 10.34
CA ASP A 101 -8.79 11.34 11.51
C ASP A 101 -9.54 12.63 11.15
N GLU A 102 -9.11 13.34 10.10
CA GLU A 102 -9.82 14.51 9.57
C GLU A 102 -11.20 14.10 9.02
N LEU A 103 -11.27 12.98 8.30
CA LEU A 103 -12.54 12.41 7.84
C LEU A 103 -13.44 11.99 9.01
N ALA A 104 -12.91 11.30 10.02
CA ALA A 104 -13.65 10.90 11.21
C ALA A 104 -14.21 12.10 11.99
N HIS A 105 -13.39 13.16 12.14
CA HIS A 105 -13.82 14.40 12.78
C HIS A 105 -15.00 15.04 12.00
N HIS A 106 -14.90 15.11 10.68
CA HIS A 106 -15.96 15.64 9.84
C HIS A 106 -17.24 14.79 9.87
N LEU A 107 -17.14 13.47 9.78
CA LEU A 107 -18.31 12.56 9.90
C LEU A 107 -19.03 12.72 11.25
N ALA A 108 -18.27 12.84 12.34
CA ALA A 108 -18.83 13.01 13.69
C ALA A 108 -19.53 14.38 13.86
N VAL A 109 -18.88 15.47 13.44
CA VAL A 109 -19.41 16.84 13.57
C VAL A 109 -20.58 17.11 12.61
N ASP A 110 -20.53 16.55 11.40
CA ASP A 110 -21.41 16.95 10.31
C ASP A 110 -22.62 16.03 10.13
N ALA A 111 -22.46 14.73 10.42
CA ALA A 111 -23.49 13.71 10.22
C ALA A 111 -23.84 12.90 11.50
N GLY A 112 -23.14 13.16 12.61
CA GLY A 112 -23.29 12.41 13.86
C GLY A 112 -22.78 10.97 13.78
N VAL A 113 -21.84 10.68 12.88
CA VAL A 113 -21.34 9.33 12.60
C VAL A 113 -19.94 9.18 13.22
N GLU A 114 -19.83 8.36 14.26
CA GLU A 114 -18.55 8.02 14.88
C GLU A 114 -17.85 6.90 14.08
N LEU A 115 -16.61 7.14 13.66
CA LEU A 115 -15.81 6.18 12.91
C LEU A 115 -14.88 5.37 13.85
N PRO A 116 -15.01 4.04 13.94
CA PRO A 116 -14.17 3.22 14.82
C PRO A 116 -12.68 3.29 14.49
N ASP A 117 -11.84 3.10 15.51
CA ASP A 117 -10.37 3.04 15.40
C ASP A 117 -9.91 1.97 14.40
N THR A 118 -10.56 0.81 14.38
CA THR A 118 -10.31 -0.28 13.42
C THR A 118 -10.50 0.20 11.98
N ALA A 119 -11.60 0.89 11.69
CA ALA A 119 -11.87 1.45 10.36
C ALA A 119 -10.84 2.52 9.96
N ARG A 120 -10.39 3.36 10.90
CA ARG A 120 -9.32 4.35 10.66
C ARG A 120 -7.98 3.68 10.33
N LEU A 121 -7.64 2.59 11.04
CA LEU A 121 -6.42 1.80 10.80
C LEU A 121 -6.46 1.07 9.45
N HIS A 122 -7.62 0.51 9.08
CA HIS A 122 -7.84 -0.08 7.76
C HIS A 122 -7.72 0.94 6.63
N MET A 123 -8.33 2.13 6.76
CA MET A 123 -8.15 3.23 5.79
C MET A 123 -6.67 3.65 5.66
N HIS A 124 -5.93 3.65 6.77
CA HIS A 124 -4.48 3.92 6.75
C HIS A 124 -3.70 2.81 6.00
N ALA A 125 -4.04 1.54 6.22
CA ALA A 125 -3.47 0.42 5.47
C ALA A 125 -3.73 0.54 3.96
N ASP A 126 -4.98 0.75 3.54
CA ASP A 126 -5.36 0.92 2.13
C ASP A 126 -4.65 2.11 1.46
N SER A 127 -4.41 3.20 2.22
CA SER A 127 -3.72 4.39 1.71
C SER A 127 -2.22 4.23 1.50
N THR A 128 -1.60 3.15 1.99
CA THR A 128 -0.14 2.97 2.00
C THR A 128 0.48 3.10 0.61
N LEU A 129 -0.13 2.50 -0.41
CA LEU A 129 0.39 2.58 -1.77
C LEU A 129 0.29 4.00 -2.36
N ALA A 130 -0.67 4.83 -1.91
CA ALA A 130 -0.74 6.24 -2.30
C ALA A 130 0.29 7.09 -1.55
N GLU A 131 0.49 6.80 -0.25
CA GLU A 131 1.51 7.46 0.57
C GLU A 131 2.93 7.27 0.00
N TYR A 132 3.21 6.12 -0.60
CA TYR A 132 4.51 5.78 -1.22
C TYR A 132 4.51 5.81 -2.75
N ALA A 133 3.51 6.44 -3.38
CA ALA A 133 3.39 6.55 -4.84
C ALA A 133 4.54 7.33 -5.51
N ASP A 134 5.33 8.08 -4.75
CA ASP A 134 6.52 8.82 -5.20
C ASP A 134 7.81 7.98 -5.24
N LEU A 135 7.75 6.70 -4.85
CA LEU A 135 8.89 5.78 -4.92
C LEU A 135 9.04 5.13 -6.31
N HIS A 136 10.29 4.79 -6.65
CA HIS A 136 10.59 3.91 -7.79
C HIS A 136 9.93 2.52 -7.63
N LEU A 137 9.47 1.94 -8.74
CA LEU A 137 8.78 0.64 -8.81
C LEU A 137 9.51 -0.53 -8.13
N ASP A 138 10.85 -0.52 -8.09
CA ASP A 138 11.64 -1.56 -7.38
C ASP A 138 11.27 -1.70 -5.88
N ASN A 139 10.71 -0.64 -5.28
CA ASN A 139 10.34 -0.62 -3.86
C ASN A 139 8.92 -1.15 -3.60
N LEU A 140 8.17 -1.52 -4.64
CA LEU A 140 6.75 -1.91 -4.53
C LEU A 140 6.53 -3.07 -3.53
N GLY A 141 7.43 -4.06 -3.47
CA GLY A 141 7.37 -5.15 -2.50
C GLY A 141 7.52 -4.67 -1.04
N LEU A 142 8.35 -3.67 -0.78
CA LEU A 142 8.47 -3.05 0.56
C LEU A 142 7.22 -2.23 0.91
N VAL A 143 6.59 -1.58 -0.08
CA VAL A 143 5.32 -0.86 0.11
C VAL A 143 4.18 -1.84 0.43
N PHE A 144 4.08 -2.98 -0.28
CA PHE A 144 3.15 -4.05 0.09
C PHE A 144 3.47 -4.65 1.48
N GLN A 145 4.73 -4.72 1.88
CA GLN A 145 5.10 -5.13 3.22
C GLN A 145 4.54 -4.16 4.29
N VAL A 146 4.69 -2.85 4.11
CA VAL A 146 4.12 -1.83 5.02
C VAL A 146 2.59 -1.89 5.01
N GLU A 147 1.96 -2.06 3.85
CA GLU A 147 0.51 -2.17 3.70
C GLU A 147 -0.04 -3.35 4.53
N SER A 148 0.60 -4.51 4.38
CA SER A 148 0.25 -5.75 5.07
C SER A 148 0.48 -5.66 6.58
N LEU A 149 1.56 -5.01 7.04
CA LEU A 149 1.83 -4.78 8.47
C LEU A 149 0.81 -3.84 9.12
N ARG A 150 0.45 -2.75 8.42
CA ARG A 150 -0.60 -1.82 8.86
C ARG A 150 -1.95 -2.52 8.94
N ARG A 151 -2.24 -3.46 8.02
CA ARG A 151 -3.47 -4.26 8.04
C ARG A 151 -3.48 -5.36 9.11
N ASP A 152 -2.36 -6.04 9.34
CA ASP A 152 -2.20 -6.94 10.49
C ASP A 152 -2.45 -6.19 11.81
N LEU A 153 -1.90 -4.97 11.96
CA LEU A 153 -2.16 -4.11 13.13
C LEU A 153 -3.62 -3.64 13.22
N ALA A 154 -4.29 -3.38 12.09
CA ALA A 154 -5.70 -3.04 12.05
C ALA A 154 -6.57 -4.21 12.56
N VAL A 155 -6.36 -5.43 12.03
CA VAL A 155 -7.11 -6.62 12.46
C VAL A 155 -6.76 -7.01 13.91
N LEU A 156 -5.51 -6.85 14.37
CA LEU A 156 -5.14 -7.04 15.78
C LEU A 156 -5.83 -6.04 16.72
N SER A 157 -6.27 -4.88 16.23
CA SER A 157 -7.05 -3.91 17.00
C SER A 157 -8.55 -4.27 17.09
N GLU A 158 -9.03 -5.25 16.32
CA GLU A 158 -10.41 -5.74 16.34
C GLU A 158 -10.67 -6.60 17.59
N SER A 159 -10.90 -5.93 18.72
CA SER A 159 -11.26 -6.54 20.02
C SER A 159 -12.54 -7.39 20.03
N ALA A 160 -13.19 -7.57 18.88
CA ALA A 160 -14.38 -8.39 18.69
C ALA A 160 -14.08 -9.89 18.48
N THR A 161 -12.81 -10.28 18.22
CA THR A 161 -12.42 -11.69 18.02
C THR A 161 -11.45 -12.17 19.09
N ASP A 162 -11.67 -13.40 19.56
CA ASP A 162 -10.77 -14.06 20.53
C ASP A 162 -9.35 -14.23 19.93
N ASP A 163 -9.26 -14.53 18.63
CA ASP A 163 -7.97 -14.73 17.94
C ASP A 163 -7.12 -13.44 17.90
N ALA A 164 -7.71 -12.30 17.54
CA ALA A 164 -7.01 -11.02 17.58
C ALA A 164 -6.58 -10.66 19.01
N ALA A 165 -7.47 -10.85 20.00
CA ALA A 165 -7.18 -10.56 21.40
C ALA A 165 -6.05 -11.44 21.98
N ILE A 166 -5.91 -12.68 21.51
CA ILE A 166 -4.80 -13.58 21.87
C ILE A 166 -3.51 -13.15 21.16
N ALA A 167 -3.53 -13.00 19.83
CA ALA A 167 -2.35 -12.70 19.03
C ALA A 167 -1.76 -11.30 19.32
N ALA A 168 -2.59 -10.32 19.66
CA ALA A 168 -2.16 -8.96 19.96
C ALA A 168 -1.24 -8.88 21.20
N GLN A 169 -1.40 -9.80 22.16
CA GLN A 169 -0.58 -9.85 23.37
C GLN A 169 0.87 -10.27 23.09
N THR A 170 1.12 -11.00 21.99
CA THR A 170 2.44 -11.49 21.61
C THR A 170 3.05 -10.73 20.43
N HIS A 171 2.28 -10.39 19.39
CA HIS A 171 2.83 -9.92 18.11
C HIS A 171 2.81 -8.40 17.91
N THR A 172 1.89 -7.66 18.50
CA THR A 172 1.77 -6.19 18.27
C THR A 172 3.08 -5.42 18.50
N PRO A 173 3.89 -5.66 19.55
CA PRO A 173 5.14 -4.94 19.75
C PRO A 173 6.19 -5.23 18.66
N GLU A 174 6.27 -6.49 18.20
CA GLU A 174 7.21 -6.91 17.16
C GLU A 174 6.81 -6.34 15.79
N LEU A 175 5.51 -6.36 15.47
CA LEU A 175 4.96 -5.77 14.25
C LEU A 175 5.16 -4.25 14.19
N LEU A 176 4.96 -3.54 15.30
CA LEU A 176 5.23 -2.10 15.38
C LEU A 176 6.72 -1.76 15.17
N GLN A 177 7.63 -2.55 15.76
CA GLN A 177 9.07 -2.38 15.55
C GLN A 177 9.48 -2.68 14.10
N HIS A 178 8.90 -3.73 13.50
CA HIS A 178 9.19 -4.09 12.12
C HIS A 178 8.64 -3.05 11.14
N LEU A 179 7.41 -2.56 11.35
CA LEU A 179 6.80 -1.46 10.60
C LEU A 179 7.71 -0.23 10.60
N GLN A 180 8.12 0.26 11.77
CA GLN A 180 9.06 1.38 11.90
C GLN A 180 10.39 1.16 11.16
N THR A 181 10.85 -0.09 11.09
CA THR A 181 12.09 -0.46 10.41
C THR A 181 11.94 -0.40 8.89
N VAL A 182 10.80 -0.88 8.34
CA VAL A 182 10.53 -0.82 6.90
C VAL A 182 10.18 0.60 6.45
N GLU A 183 9.40 1.36 7.22
CA GLU A 183 9.10 2.77 6.94
C GLU A 183 10.40 3.61 6.87
N ALA A 184 11.33 3.40 7.80
CA ALA A 184 12.65 4.06 7.77
C ALA A 184 13.52 3.63 6.56
N GLN A 185 13.34 2.41 6.03
CA GLN A 185 13.98 2.00 4.78
C GLN A 185 13.34 2.71 3.58
N LEU A 186 12.00 2.77 3.51
CA LEU A 186 11.28 3.47 2.46
C LEU A 186 11.65 4.96 2.40
N ASP A 187 11.88 5.63 3.53
CA ASP A 187 12.36 7.02 3.54
C ASP A 187 13.78 7.18 2.96
N VAL A 188 14.67 6.20 3.16
CA VAL A 188 15.99 6.18 2.50
C VAL A 188 15.85 5.95 1.00
N HIS A 189 14.95 5.05 0.58
CA HIS A 189 14.66 4.80 -0.84
C HIS A 189 13.99 5.99 -1.52
N ARG A 190 13.15 6.75 -0.80
CA ARG A 190 12.54 8.01 -1.24
C ARG A 190 13.60 9.06 -1.52
N ALA A 191 14.55 9.26 -0.60
CA ALA A 191 15.68 10.14 -0.82
C ALA A 191 16.53 9.72 -2.03
N ALA A 192 16.74 8.41 -2.24
CA ALA A 192 17.46 7.89 -3.39
C ALA A 192 16.72 8.11 -4.72
N THR A 193 15.40 7.90 -4.75
CA THR A 193 14.54 8.12 -5.95
C THR A 193 14.58 9.58 -6.39
N VAL A 194 14.46 10.52 -5.43
CA VAL A 194 14.55 11.98 -5.70
C VAL A 194 15.94 12.38 -6.21
N LEU A 195 17.01 11.80 -5.68
CA LEU A 195 18.39 12.09 -6.11
C LEU A 195 18.80 11.39 -7.41
N GLY A 196 18.09 10.34 -7.80
CA GLY A 196 18.40 9.51 -8.97
C GLY A 196 17.87 10.05 -10.30
N GLU A 197 17.14 11.17 -10.30
CA GLU A 197 16.42 11.70 -11.46
C GLU A 197 15.49 10.64 -12.10
N THR A 198 14.87 9.79 -11.27
CA THR A 198 13.97 8.71 -11.68
C THR A 198 12.85 9.24 -12.58
N SER A 199 12.57 8.53 -13.68
CA SER A 199 11.50 8.91 -14.61
C SER A 199 10.16 8.90 -13.90
N SER A 200 9.30 9.89 -14.19
CA SER A 200 7.93 9.92 -13.66
C SER A 200 7.17 8.63 -13.97
N HIS A 201 7.45 7.98 -15.11
CA HIS A 201 6.86 6.71 -15.53
C HIS A 201 7.31 5.49 -14.70
N GLU A 202 8.43 5.58 -13.99
CA GLU A 202 9.00 4.50 -13.18
C GLU A 202 8.62 4.62 -11.70
N LEU A 203 7.60 5.43 -11.38
CA LEU A 203 7.07 5.62 -10.03
C LEU A 203 5.86 4.73 -9.75
N ILE A 204 5.68 4.27 -8.52
CA ILE A 204 4.52 3.47 -8.09
C ILE A 204 3.19 4.18 -8.40
N GLY A 205 3.17 5.52 -8.36
CA GLY A 205 2.01 6.34 -8.71
C GLY A 205 1.53 6.24 -10.16
N THR A 206 2.29 5.64 -11.07
CA THR A 206 1.88 5.45 -12.48
C THR A 206 1.06 4.18 -12.67
N LEU A 207 1.23 3.18 -11.78
CA LEU A 207 0.48 1.93 -11.85
C LEU A 207 -1.02 2.20 -11.75
N ASP A 208 -1.80 1.49 -12.56
CA ASP A 208 -3.23 1.39 -12.39
C ASP A 208 -3.60 0.42 -11.25
N ASP A 209 -4.89 0.37 -10.93
CA ASP A 209 -5.46 -0.46 -9.88
C ASP A 209 -5.35 -1.97 -10.16
N GLU A 210 -5.52 -2.40 -11.41
CA GLU A 210 -5.50 -3.80 -11.81
C GLU A 210 -4.08 -4.38 -11.69
N VAL A 211 -3.09 -3.71 -12.27
CA VAL A 211 -1.67 -4.08 -12.18
C VAL A 211 -1.19 -4.05 -10.73
N THR A 212 -1.62 -3.05 -9.94
CA THR A 212 -1.31 -2.99 -8.50
C THR A 212 -1.86 -4.22 -7.76
N ARG A 213 -3.13 -4.55 -7.98
CA ARG A 213 -3.82 -5.67 -7.32
C ARG A 213 -3.19 -7.02 -7.69
N GLU A 214 -2.88 -7.24 -8.97
CA GLU A 214 -2.18 -8.44 -9.42
C GLU A 214 -0.79 -8.57 -8.78
N ALA A 215 -0.01 -7.48 -8.73
CA ALA A 215 1.30 -7.46 -8.11
C ALA A 215 1.23 -7.74 -6.59
N ARG A 216 0.24 -7.17 -5.90
CA ARG A 216 -0.01 -7.43 -4.47
C ARG A 216 -0.34 -8.89 -4.21
N VAL A 217 -1.23 -9.48 -5.01
CA VAL A 217 -1.57 -10.91 -4.93
C VAL A 217 -0.34 -11.77 -5.19
N ALA A 218 0.46 -11.46 -6.21
CA ALA A 218 1.69 -12.21 -6.51
C ALA A 218 2.70 -12.15 -5.35
N GLU A 219 2.90 -10.97 -4.75
CA GLU A 219 3.76 -10.76 -3.59
C GLU A 219 3.27 -11.58 -2.39
N LEU A 220 2.03 -11.36 -1.94
CA LEU A 220 1.44 -12.04 -0.77
C LEU A 220 1.37 -13.57 -0.92
N ARG A 221 1.19 -14.09 -2.13
CA ARG A 221 1.24 -15.54 -2.41
C ARG A 221 2.64 -16.15 -2.27
N SER A 222 3.69 -15.34 -2.33
CA SER A 222 5.08 -15.79 -2.14
C SER A 222 5.48 -15.89 -0.67
N TRP A 223 4.71 -15.29 0.23
CA TRP A 223 5.01 -15.21 1.66
C TRP A 223 4.85 -16.57 2.35
N PRO A 224 5.68 -16.88 3.37
CA PRO A 224 5.53 -18.09 4.16
C PRO A 224 4.26 -18.03 5.02
N GLY A 225 3.57 -19.17 5.15
CA GLY A 225 2.41 -19.32 6.03
C GLY A 225 2.06 -20.78 6.29
N GLY A 226 1.14 -20.99 7.23
CA GLY A 226 0.62 -22.29 7.65
C GLY A 226 -0.45 -22.85 6.72
N ASP A 227 -1.31 -23.71 7.28
CA ASP A 227 -2.35 -24.41 6.52
C ASP A 227 -3.52 -23.48 6.13
N HIS A 228 -3.88 -22.49 6.95
CA HIS A 228 -4.96 -21.54 6.62
C HIS A 228 -4.51 -20.60 5.50
N THR A 229 -3.29 -20.08 5.60
CA THR A 229 -2.67 -19.26 4.54
C THR A 229 -2.62 -20.01 3.21
N ARG A 230 -2.18 -21.28 3.23
CA ARG A 230 -2.14 -22.10 2.01
C ARG A 230 -3.53 -22.33 1.42
N ALA A 231 -4.53 -22.64 2.24
CA ALA A 231 -5.91 -22.81 1.80
C ALA A 231 -6.47 -21.53 1.16
N THR A 232 -6.19 -20.35 1.70
CA THR A 232 -6.60 -19.06 1.11
C THR A 232 -5.96 -18.84 -0.27
N VAL A 233 -4.66 -19.13 -0.41
CA VAL A 233 -3.95 -19.08 -1.70
C VAL A 233 -4.52 -20.08 -2.72
N GLU A 234 -4.84 -21.29 -2.29
CA GLU A 234 -5.44 -22.35 -3.12
C GLU A 234 -6.85 -21.97 -3.58
N ASN A 235 -7.70 -21.44 -2.69
CA ASN A 235 -9.06 -20.97 -3.00
C ASN A 235 -9.06 -19.86 -4.06
N LEU A 236 -8.16 -18.87 -3.94
CA LEU A 236 -8.03 -17.82 -4.96
C LEU A 236 -7.55 -18.39 -6.29
N HIS A 237 -6.59 -19.32 -6.29
CA HIS A 237 -6.10 -19.94 -7.51
C HIS A 237 -7.20 -20.75 -8.22
N GLU A 238 -8.00 -21.52 -7.48
CA GLU A 238 -9.16 -22.23 -8.02
C GLU A 238 -10.17 -21.25 -8.64
N ALA A 239 -10.52 -20.16 -7.95
CA ALA A 239 -11.47 -19.16 -8.47
C ALA A 239 -10.98 -18.48 -9.77
N ILE A 240 -9.69 -18.18 -9.88
CA ILE A 240 -9.08 -17.62 -11.09
C ILE A 240 -9.11 -18.63 -12.26
N GLU A 241 -8.71 -19.89 -12.03
CA GLU A 241 -8.71 -20.90 -13.10
C GLU A 241 -10.14 -21.29 -13.54
N VAL A 242 -11.08 -21.38 -12.59
CA VAL A 242 -12.51 -21.58 -12.90
C VAL A 242 -13.05 -20.42 -13.73
N SER A 243 -12.73 -19.17 -13.39
CA SER A 243 -13.19 -18.00 -14.15
C SER A 243 -12.58 -17.93 -15.55
N ARG A 244 -11.28 -18.25 -15.69
CA ARG A 244 -10.62 -18.36 -16.99
C ARG A 244 -11.23 -19.46 -17.87
N ALA A 245 -11.58 -20.61 -17.30
CA ALA A 245 -12.26 -21.68 -18.01
C ALA A 245 -13.73 -21.33 -18.32
N ALA A 246 -14.39 -20.58 -17.44
CA ALA A 246 -15.77 -20.13 -17.57
C ALA A 246 -15.94 -19.00 -18.59
N ALA A 247 -14.89 -18.27 -18.97
CA ALA A 247 -14.93 -17.21 -20.00
C ALA A 247 -15.41 -17.65 -21.41
N HIS A 248 -15.80 -18.91 -21.58
CA HIS A 248 -16.43 -19.47 -22.78
C HIS A 248 -17.93 -19.81 -22.62
N HIS A 249 -18.52 -19.60 -21.44
CA HIS A 249 -19.93 -19.85 -21.09
C HIS A 249 -20.48 -18.73 -20.18
N ASP A 250 -21.80 -18.48 -20.21
CA ASP A 250 -22.44 -17.46 -19.36
C ASP A 250 -22.43 -17.87 -17.87
N VAL A 251 -21.34 -17.55 -17.13
CA VAL A 251 -21.22 -17.85 -15.69
C VAL A 251 -20.66 -16.64 -14.92
N VAL A 252 -21.48 -15.59 -14.83
CA VAL A 252 -21.19 -14.33 -14.14
C VAL A 252 -20.75 -14.59 -12.68
N ASP A 253 -21.46 -15.46 -11.96
CA ASP A 253 -21.19 -15.84 -10.56
C ASP A 253 -19.74 -16.29 -10.27
N HIS A 254 -19.04 -16.86 -11.27
CA HIS A 254 -17.64 -17.27 -11.11
C HIS A 254 -16.68 -16.08 -11.27
N ILE A 255 -16.94 -15.23 -12.27
CA ILE A 255 -16.18 -14.01 -12.53
C ILE A 255 -16.26 -13.09 -11.30
N ASP A 256 -17.46 -12.81 -10.81
CA ASP A 256 -17.70 -11.97 -9.63
C ASP A 256 -16.93 -12.51 -8.41
N ARG A 257 -17.03 -13.82 -8.14
CA ARG A 257 -16.29 -14.47 -7.04
C ARG A 257 -14.77 -14.33 -7.18
N SER A 258 -14.22 -14.39 -8.40
CA SER A 258 -12.79 -14.18 -8.61
C SER A 258 -12.36 -12.73 -8.39
N ILE A 259 -13.21 -11.76 -8.77
CA ILE A 259 -12.97 -10.34 -8.54
C ILE A 259 -12.98 -10.04 -7.04
N ASP A 260 -14.00 -10.51 -6.31
CA ASP A 260 -14.11 -10.35 -4.86
C ASP A 260 -12.90 -10.96 -4.13
N LEU A 261 -12.57 -12.23 -4.39
CA LEU A 261 -11.42 -12.88 -3.76
C LEU A 261 -10.07 -12.24 -4.10
N THR A 262 -9.94 -11.60 -5.28
CA THR A 262 -8.71 -10.88 -5.66
C THR A 262 -8.65 -9.50 -4.98
N ARG A 263 -9.80 -8.84 -4.81
CA ARG A 263 -9.95 -7.53 -4.14
C ARG A 263 -9.66 -7.62 -2.65
N ASP A 264 -10.23 -8.62 -1.96
CA ASP A 264 -10.20 -8.68 -0.50
C ASP A 264 -9.04 -9.55 0.04
N PHE A 265 -8.21 -10.11 -0.86
CA PHE A 265 -7.09 -11.01 -0.56
C PHE A 265 -6.12 -10.48 0.51
N SER A 266 -5.85 -9.17 0.53
CA SER A 266 -4.93 -8.56 1.50
C SER A 266 -5.50 -8.62 2.94
N THR A 267 -6.81 -8.45 3.07
CA THR A 267 -7.55 -8.59 4.34
C THR A 267 -7.67 -10.05 4.74
N ASP A 268 -8.08 -10.94 3.82
CA ASP A 268 -8.15 -12.39 4.07
C ASP A 268 -6.81 -12.95 4.57
N MET A 269 -5.71 -12.59 3.91
CA MET A 269 -4.34 -12.98 4.29
C MET A 269 -3.94 -12.45 5.68
N SER A 270 -4.46 -11.29 6.10
CA SER A 270 -4.22 -10.73 7.43
C SER A 270 -4.99 -11.49 8.52
N HIS A 271 -6.28 -11.78 8.30
CA HIS A 271 -7.09 -12.58 9.23
C HIS A 271 -6.53 -14.00 9.42
N VAL A 272 -6.10 -14.69 8.34
CA VAL A 272 -5.53 -16.05 8.48
C VAL A 272 -4.18 -16.06 9.18
N ARG A 273 -3.30 -15.05 8.98
CA ARG A 273 -2.05 -14.92 9.76
C ARG A 273 -2.33 -14.79 11.25
N ILE A 274 -3.27 -13.90 11.62
CA ILE A 274 -3.63 -13.65 13.02
C ILE A 274 -4.26 -14.88 13.68
N ARG A 275 -5.08 -15.62 12.94
CA ARG A 275 -5.57 -16.93 13.38
C ARG A 275 -4.45 -17.94 13.58
N GLU A 276 -3.51 -18.06 12.64
CA GLU A 276 -2.34 -18.95 12.79
C GLU A 276 -1.48 -18.57 14.02
N TRP A 277 -1.31 -17.28 14.29
CA TRP A 277 -0.62 -16.79 15.49
C TRP A 277 -1.38 -17.11 16.78
N SER A 278 -2.72 -16.99 16.80
CA SER A 278 -3.57 -17.42 17.91
C SER A 278 -3.48 -18.93 18.17
N GLU A 279 -3.56 -19.76 17.11
CA GLU A 279 -3.44 -21.21 17.20
C GLU A 279 -2.04 -21.66 17.68
N GLN A 280 -0.98 -20.91 17.34
CA GLN A 280 0.39 -21.09 17.86
C GLN A 280 0.51 -20.68 19.34
N ALA A 281 -0.04 -19.53 19.74
CA ALA A 281 0.01 -19.02 21.10
C ALA A 281 -0.78 -19.88 22.10
N THR A 282 -1.94 -20.40 21.67
CA THR A 282 -2.76 -21.35 22.45
C THR A 282 -2.22 -22.78 22.42
N GLY A 283 -1.34 -23.10 21.46
CA GLY A 283 -0.75 -24.43 21.30
C GLY A 283 -1.72 -25.49 20.76
N LEU A 284 -2.88 -25.10 20.23
CA LEU A 284 -3.89 -26.01 19.68
C LEU A 284 -3.34 -26.84 18.51
N ASP A 285 -2.41 -26.27 17.74
CA ASP A 285 -1.73 -26.92 16.61
C ASP A 285 -0.88 -28.16 16.99
N ARG A 286 -0.49 -28.30 18.27
CA ARG A 286 0.23 -29.50 18.77
C ARG A 286 -0.60 -30.79 18.72
N SER A 287 -1.87 -30.70 18.36
CA SER A 287 -2.79 -31.83 18.20
C SER A 287 -2.56 -32.67 16.94
N LYS A 288 -1.82 -32.16 15.93
CA LYS A 288 -1.46 -32.88 14.69
C LYS A 288 0.02 -33.28 14.63
N LEU A 289 0.51 -34.00 15.63
CA LEU A 289 1.86 -34.58 15.59
C LEU A 289 1.92 -35.80 14.64
N VAL A 290 1.81 -35.56 13.33
CA VAL A 290 2.04 -36.60 12.31
C VAL A 290 3.55 -36.79 12.16
N GLN A 291 4.07 -37.81 12.84
CA GLN A 291 5.42 -38.31 12.57
C GLN A 291 5.54 -38.73 11.09
N THR A 292 6.22 -37.90 10.29
CA THR A 292 6.74 -38.35 8.99
C THR A 292 8.21 -38.00 8.87
N GLU A 293 9.07 -38.85 9.42
CA GLU A 293 10.46 -38.90 8.97
C GLU A 293 10.49 -39.33 7.49
N ARG A 294 10.79 -38.41 6.58
CA ARG A 294 11.32 -38.79 5.27
C ARG A 294 12.23 -37.74 4.63
N ARG A 295 13.54 -37.93 4.83
CA ARG A 295 14.57 -37.40 3.90
C ARG A 295 14.34 -37.98 2.50
N VAL A 296 14.08 -37.14 1.50
CA VAL A 296 14.60 -37.29 0.12
C VAL A 296 14.92 -35.89 -0.42
N ALA A 297 15.91 -35.81 -1.31
CA ALA A 297 16.53 -34.59 -1.80
C ALA A 297 15.64 -33.71 -2.68
N GLY A 298 15.70 -32.40 -2.44
CA GLY A 298 16.37 -31.46 -3.35
C GLY A 298 15.74 -31.15 -4.71
N THR A 299 14.97 -30.05 -4.75
CA THR A 299 14.95 -29.12 -5.90
C THR A 299 14.97 -27.70 -5.36
N GLN A 300 15.87 -26.84 -5.86
CA GLN A 300 15.89 -25.43 -5.50
C GLN A 300 14.78 -24.68 -6.27
N ALA A 301 13.90 -24.00 -5.54
CA ALA A 301 13.10 -22.91 -6.08
C ALA A 301 13.70 -21.60 -5.55
N THR A 302 14.22 -20.76 -6.45
CA THR A 302 14.87 -19.49 -6.11
C THR A 302 13.82 -18.40 -5.85
N GLY A 303 13.37 -18.29 -4.60
CA GLY A 303 12.92 -16.99 -4.08
C GLY A 303 14.12 -16.07 -3.88
N ILE A 304 13.95 -14.76 -4.11
CA ILE A 304 15.05 -13.78 -4.01
C ILE A 304 15.40 -13.56 -2.53
N ARG A 305 16.33 -14.36 -2.02
CA ARG A 305 16.99 -14.09 -0.73
C ARG A 305 18.02 -12.98 -0.90
N TYR A 306 17.73 -11.80 -0.36
CA TYR A 306 18.78 -10.87 0.02
C TYR A 306 19.35 -11.27 1.39
N GLU A 307 20.49 -11.98 1.39
CA GLU A 307 21.32 -12.09 2.60
C GLU A 307 22.27 -10.89 2.67
N PRO A 308 22.34 -10.17 3.80
CA PRO A 308 23.21 -9.01 3.93
C PRO A 308 24.68 -9.45 3.91
N ARG A 309 25.44 -9.04 2.89
CA ARG A 309 26.89 -9.21 2.87
C ARG A 309 27.54 -8.37 3.96
N VAL A 310 28.00 -9.03 5.01
CA VAL A 310 28.91 -8.44 5.99
C VAL A 310 30.30 -8.33 5.35
N ASP A 311 30.58 -7.19 4.73
CA ASP A 311 31.93 -6.89 4.24
C ASP A 311 32.87 -6.71 5.44
N HIS A 312 33.72 -7.72 5.67
CA HIS A 312 34.81 -7.67 6.65
C HIS A 312 35.92 -6.72 6.19
N LEU A 313 35.68 -5.41 6.30
CA LEU A 313 36.71 -4.38 6.20
C LEU A 313 37.63 -4.42 7.42
N ASN A 314 38.58 -5.37 7.39
CA ASN A 314 39.64 -5.45 8.39
C ASN A 314 41.01 -5.70 7.73
N ARG A 315 41.56 -4.64 7.12
CA ARG A 315 42.99 -4.53 6.78
C ARG A 315 43.43 -3.07 6.78
N SER A 316 44.20 -2.69 7.80
CA SER A 316 44.79 -1.35 7.95
C SER A 316 45.78 -1.02 6.83
N PRO A 317 45.92 0.27 6.46
CA PRO A 317 46.91 0.71 5.49
C PRO A 317 48.29 0.88 6.12
N VAL A 318 49.33 0.35 5.47
CA VAL A 318 50.73 0.74 5.68
C VAL A 318 51.27 1.22 4.34
N GLY A 319 51.51 2.54 4.22
CA GLY A 319 52.18 3.14 3.06
C GLY A 319 53.71 3.06 3.21
N PRO A 320 54.48 4.08 2.78
CA PRO A 320 54.16 5.12 1.79
C PRO A 320 55.30 5.28 0.75
N HIS A 321 55.02 5.90 -0.41
CA HIS A 321 56.09 6.58 -1.18
C HIS A 321 55.67 7.96 -1.67
N ARG A 322 56.69 8.81 -1.90
CA ARG A 322 56.67 10.25 -1.65
C ARG A 322 57.19 10.99 -2.89
N ARG A 323 56.80 12.27 -3.02
CA ARG A 323 57.24 13.30 -4.00
C ARG A 323 56.42 13.31 -5.31
N ARG A 324 56.14 14.48 -5.91
CA ARG A 324 56.78 15.82 -5.71
C ARG A 324 55.75 16.97 -5.83
N PHE A 325 56.05 18.07 -5.14
CA PHE A 325 55.40 19.38 -5.32
C PHE A 325 55.74 19.97 -6.70
N ASP A 326 54.86 20.82 -7.26
CA ASP A 326 55.07 22.28 -7.30
C ASP A 326 53.77 23.03 -7.69
N ALA A 327 53.72 24.34 -7.41
CA ALA A 327 52.51 25.18 -7.35
C ALA A 327 52.47 26.26 -8.48
N PRO A 328 51.40 27.08 -8.62
CA PRO A 328 51.01 27.82 -9.85
C PRO A 328 51.50 29.31 -9.83
N PRO A 329 50.91 30.33 -10.54
CA PRO A 329 49.94 30.43 -11.66
C PRO A 329 50.56 31.28 -12.83
N PRO A 330 49.93 32.25 -13.56
CA PRO A 330 48.53 32.56 -13.95
C PRO A 330 48.32 32.93 -15.46
N ALA A 331 47.09 33.36 -15.82
CA ALA A 331 46.74 34.55 -16.66
C ALA A 331 46.03 34.42 -18.05
N GLN A 332 44.87 35.08 -18.11
CA GLN A 332 44.39 36.05 -19.14
C GLN A 332 43.67 35.64 -20.46
N ARG A 333 42.51 36.33 -20.62
CA ARG A 333 41.88 36.94 -21.83
C ARG A 333 40.78 36.20 -22.62
N ARG A 334 39.60 36.83 -22.64
CA ARG A 334 38.59 36.80 -23.73
C ARG A 334 39.21 37.32 -25.05
N PRO A 335 38.57 37.03 -26.20
CA PRO A 335 37.83 38.13 -26.83
C PRO A 335 36.41 37.78 -27.26
N THR A 336 35.61 38.83 -27.43
CA THR A 336 34.31 38.84 -28.13
C THR A 336 34.49 38.96 -29.64
N MET A 337 33.61 38.31 -30.41
CA MET A 337 32.68 39.01 -31.31
C MET A 337 31.31 38.33 -31.20
#